data_AF-A0AAV4PSM0-F1
#
_entry.id   AF-A0AAV4PSM0-F1
#
_cell.length_a   1.000
_cell.length_b   1.000
_cell.length_c   1.000
_cell.angle_alpha   90.00
_cell.angle_beta   90.00
_cell.angle_gamma   90.00
#
_symmetry.space_group_name_H-M   'P 1'
#
loop_
_entity.id
_entity.type
_entity.pdbx_description
1 polymer ?
#
loop_
_entity_poly.entity_id
_entity_poly.type
_entity_poly.pdbx_seq_one_letter_code
_entity_poly.pdbx_strand_id
1 'polypeptide(L)' 'MNTQTLLAIHKHVITRDKRIRVTNNNQQWKLHISKVQEKDRGFYMCQINTDPMISQTGYLDVTGLFLPVR' A
#
# COMPACT_ATOMS: atom_id res chain seq x y z
N MET A 1 7.22 -15.80 -7.47
CA MET A 1 8.10 -14.64 -7.73
C MET A 1 7.58 -13.48 -6.90
N ASN A 2 8.36 -13.02 -5.92
CA ASN A 2 7.98 -11.89 -5.06
C ASN A 2 8.11 -10.60 -5.86
N THR A 3 7.12 -10.27 -6.68
CA THR A 3 7.09 -8.99 -7.39
C THR A 3 6.75 -7.90 -6.41
N GLN A 4 7.77 -7.30 -5.82
CA GLN A 4 7.63 -6.04 -5.09
C GLN A 4 7.22 -4.96 -6.11
N THR A 5 5.98 -4.50 -6.03
CA THR A 5 5.48 -3.44 -6.91
C THR A 5 5.63 -2.11 -6.19
N LEU A 6 6.40 -1.19 -6.79
CA LEU A 6 6.58 0.14 -6.22
C LEU A 6 5.31 0.97 -6.41
N LEU A 7 4.66 1.35 -5.31
CA LEU A 7 3.42 2.13 -5.34
C LEU A 7 3.68 3.63 -5.48
N ALA A 8 4.69 4.14 -4.77
CA ALA A 8 5.02 5.56 -4.72
C ALA A 8 6.47 5.78 -4.27
N ILE A 9 7.03 6.94 -4.63
CA ILE A 9 8.28 7.51 -4.09
C ILE A 9 7.96 8.90 -3.57
N HIS A 10 8.32 9.22 -2.32
CA HIS A 10 7.93 10.49 -1.71
C HIS A 10 6.41 10.68 -1.74
N LYS A 11 5.96 11.79 -2.30
CA LYS A 11 4.54 12.10 -2.48
C LYS A 11 4.05 11.72 -3.88
N HIS A 12 4.92 11.15 -4.72
CA HIS A 12 4.62 10.82 -6.11
C HIS A 12 4.17 9.36 -6.23
N VAL A 13 2.91 9.16 -6.62
CA VAL A 13 2.34 7.84 -6.90
C VAL A 13 2.78 7.39 -8.29
N ILE A 14 3.35 6.18 -8.39
CA ILE A 14 3.89 5.59 -9.63
C ILE A 14 2.93 4.56 -10.22
N THR A 15 2.17 3.87 -9.36
CA THR A 15 1.16 2.93 -9.82
C THR A 15 0.06 3.63 -10.64
N ARG A 16 -0.50 2.90 -11.60
CA ARG A 16 -1.67 3.35 -12.39
C ARG A 16 -2.99 3.22 -11.63
N ASP A 17 -2.98 2.60 -10.45
CA ASP A 17 -4.17 2.48 -9.63
C ASP A 17 -4.57 3.84 -9.03
N LYS A 18 -5.59 4.45 -9.63
CA LYS A 18 -6.13 5.76 -9.22
C LYS A 18 -6.69 5.76 -7.79
N ARG A 19 -6.87 4.60 -7.16
CA ARG A 19 -7.34 4.48 -5.77
C ARG A 19 -6.24 4.75 -4.75
N ILE A 20 -4.98 4.70 -5.18
CA ILE A 20 -3.80 4.88 -4.34
C ILE A 20 -3.44 6.36 -4.22
N ARG A 21 -3.26 6.81 -2.98
CA ARG A 21 -2.73 8.14 -2.66
C ARG A 21 -1.72 8.03 -1.53
N VAL A 22 -0.68 8.88 -1.55
CA VAL A 22 0.26 9.03 -0.44
C VAL A 22 0.16 10.43 0.12
N THR A 23 0.17 10.53 1.45
CA THR A 23 0.28 11.81 2.16
C THR A 23 1.44 11.76 3.13
N ASN A 24 2.07 12.90 3.36
CA ASN A 24 3.11 13.04 4.39
C ASN A 24 2.91 14.33 5.18
N ASN A 25 3.02 14.22 6.50
CA ASN A 25 2.94 15.32 7.47
C ASN A 25 4.31 15.61 8.12
N ASN A 26 5.39 15.49 7.35
CA ASN A 26 6.80 15.60 7.77
C ASN A 26 7.31 14.52 8.74
N GLN A 27 6.44 13.81 9.47
CA GLN A 27 6.84 12.76 10.41
C GLN A 27 6.42 11.35 9.96
N GLN A 28 5.31 11.26 9.22
CA GLN A 28 4.74 9.98 8.82
C GLN A 28 4.38 9.99 7.34
N TRP A 29 4.54 8.84 6.71
CA TRP A 29 4.05 8.59 5.36
C TRP A 29 2.87 7.65 5.47
N LYS A 30 1.74 8.06 4.88
CA LYS A 30 0.50 7.30 4.95
C LYS A 30 0.10 6.90 3.53
N LEU A 31 -0.08 5.60 3.34
CA LEU A 31 -0.71 5.03 2.15
C LEU A 31 -2.23 5.04 2.35
N HIS A 32 -2.94 5.57 1.36
CA HIS A 32 -4.39 5.57 1.31
C HIS A 32 -4.83 4.70 0.13
N ILE A 33 -5.75 3.78 0.38
CA ILE A 33 -6.40 2.95 -0.64
C ILE A 33 -7.90 3.21 -0.53
N SER A 34 -8.49 3.83 -1.55
CA SER A 34 -9.94 4.06 -1.60
C SER A 34 -10.66 2.88 -2.26
N LYS A 35 -11.91 2.59 -1.85
CA LYS A 35 -12.71 1.47 -2.39
C LYS A 35 -11.91 0.16 -2.35
N VAL A 36 -11.49 -0.23 -1.15
CA VAL A 36 -10.68 -1.43 -0.92
C VAL A 36 -11.46 -2.67 -1.38
N GLN A 37 -10.76 -3.58 -2.06
CA GLN A 37 -11.28 -4.84 -2.62
C GLN A 37 -10.44 -6.01 -2.10
N GLU A 38 -10.98 -7.23 -2.13
CA GLU A 38 -10.24 -8.43 -1.68
C GLU A 38 -8.87 -8.60 -2.34
N LYS A 39 -8.74 -8.20 -3.61
CA LYS A 39 -7.47 -8.24 -4.34
C LYS A 39 -6.39 -7.31 -3.78
N ASP A 40 -6.76 -6.34 -2.94
CA ASP A 40 -5.83 -5.41 -2.30
C ASP A 40 -5.17 -6.04 -1.07
N ARG A 41 -5.64 -7.23 -0.63
CA ARG A 41 -5.07 -8.02 0.46
C ARG A 41 -3.60 -8.33 0.18
N GLY A 42 -2.76 -8.16 1.20
CA GLY A 42 -1.35 -8.51 1.10
C GLY A 42 -0.44 -7.67 1.99
N PHE A 43 0.86 -7.89 1.83
CA PHE A 43 1.89 -7.13 2.55
C PHE A 43 2.16 -5.79 1.86
N TYR A 44 2.20 -4.74 2.66
CA TYR A 44 2.63 -3.39 2.28
C TYR A 44 3.83 -3.01 3.12
N MET A 45 4.82 -2.34 2.51
CA MET A 45 6.04 -1.93 3.17
C MET A 45 6.25 -0.42 2.98
N CYS A 46 6.51 0.28 4.08
CA CYS A 46 7.11 1.61 4.05
C CYS A 46 8.62 1.44 4.21
N GLN A 47 9.41 2.04 3.33
CA GLN A 47 10.87 1.94 3.32
C GLN A 47 11.50 3.33 3.31
N ILE A 48 12.58 3.50 4.07
CA ILE A 48 13.45 4.66 4.03
C ILE A 48 14.81 4.20 3.49
N ASN A 49 15.36 4.96 2.56
CA ASN A 49 16.67 4.69 1.97
C ASN A 49 17.78 5.14 2.94
N THR A 50 18.06 4.31 3.94
CA THR A 50 19.19 4.44 4.87
C THR A 50 20.14 3.26 4.70
N ASP A 51 21.33 3.35 5.28
CA ASP A 51 22.25 2.22 5.41
C ASP A 51 22.52 1.96 6.92
N PRO A 52 21.99 0.87 7.51
CA PRO A 52 21.16 -0.17 6.88
C PRO A 52 19.74 0.33 6.56
N MET A 53 19.07 -0.34 5.61
CA MET A 53 17.71 0.00 5.18
C MET A 53 16.73 -0.11 6.35
N ILE A 54 15.99 0.96 6.62
CA ILE A 54 14.89 0.95 7.58
C ILE A 54 13.59 0.67 6.83
N SER A 55 12.84 -0.34 7.26
CA SER A 55 11.52 -0.64 6.72
C SER A 55 10.53 -1.04 7.80
N GLN A 56 9.26 -0.79 7.52
CA GLN A 56 8.13 -1.26 8.31
C GLN A 56 7.12 -1.93 7.38
N THR A 57 6.76 -3.17 7.70
CA THR A 57 5.82 -3.97 6.92
C THR A 57 4.53 -4.20 7.70
N GLY A 58 3.39 -4.07 7.02
CA GLY A 58 2.07 -4.40 7.55
C GLY A 58 1.29 -5.29 6.57
N TYR A 59 0.46 -6.19 7.10
CA TYR A 59 -0.46 -6.99 6.30
C TYR A 59 -1.84 -6.34 6.28
N LEU A 60 -2.34 -6.03 5.08
CA LEU A 60 -3.71 -5.58 4.89
C LEU A 60 -4.61 -6.81 4.72
N ASP A 61 -5.43 -7.08 5.72
CA ASP A 61 -6.52 -8.04 5.61
C ASP A 61 -7.80 -7.31 5.21
N VAL A 62 -8.40 -7.75 4.10
CA VAL A 62 -9.64 -7.19 3.57
C VAL A 62 -10.73 -8.22 3.76
N THR A 63 -11.57 -8.01 4.76
CA THR A 63 -12.69 -8.90 5.11
C THR A 63 -14.00 -8.26 4.66
N GLY A 64 -14.76 -8.99 3.85
CA GLY A 64 -16.10 -8.62 3.42
C GLY A 64 -16.92 -9.89 3.19
N LEU A 65 -18.21 -9.85 3.51
CA LEU A 65 -19.15 -10.92 3.15
C LEU A 65 -19.38 -10.85 1.64
N PHE A 66 -18.54 -11.54 0.86
CA PHE A 66 -18.93 -11.96 -0.49
C PHE A 66 -20.02 -13.01 -0.33
N LEU A 67 -21.27 -12.57 -0.15
CA LEU A 67 -22.38 -13.39 -0.58
C LEU A 67 -22.33 -13.36 -2.11
N PRO A 68 -22.01 -14.47 -2.80
CA PRO A 68 -22.09 -14.50 -4.25
C PRO A 68 -23.55 -14.22 -4.62
N VAL A 69 -23.81 -13.03 -5.15
CA VAL A 69 -25.11 -12.75 -5.75
C VAL A 69 -25.16 -13.63 -7.00
N ARG A 70 -26.09 -14.57 -6.96
CA ARG A 70 -26.32 -15.60 -7.97
C ARG A 70 -26.60 -15.00 -9.35
#